data_AF-A0A8T4IXI4-F1
#
_entry.id   AF-A0A8T4IXI4-F1
#
_cell.length_a   1.000
_cell.length_b   1.000
_cell.length_c   1.000
_cell.angle_alpha   90.00
_cell.angle_beta   90.00
_cell.angle_gamma   90.00
#
_symmetry.space_group_name_H-M   'P 1'
#
loop_
_entity.id
_entity.type
_entity.pdbx_description
1 polymer ?
#
loop_
_entity_poly.entity_id
_entity_poly.type
_entity_poly.pdbx_seq_one_letter_code
_entity_poly.pdbx_strand_id
1 'polypeptide(L)'
;MSSDDERDGTPAAEPPEQLALIRETVRKRKQPKAKPRTWRGAALAESRPVARVLVDKGLVHLDRYFDYAVPAALDAEAQPGVRVRVRFGAGEKEGRREGGRLINGFIVERCEESDFPGALAPIAQVLSPEPVLSPELLRLCRAVADRYAGSLADVLQL
;
A
#
# COMPACT_ATOMS: atom_id res chain seq x y z
N MET A 1 42.45 -48.59 -3.65
CA MET A 1 43.28 -47.92 -4.67
C MET A 1 42.39 -46.83 -5.25
N SER A 2 42.59 -45.55 -4.95
CA SER A 2 43.86 -44.78 -4.88
C SER A 2 44.53 -44.73 -6.27
N SER A 3 44.86 -43.57 -6.84
CA SER A 3 44.81 -42.21 -6.28
C SER A 3 44.76 -41.12 -7.37
N ASP A 4 44.26 -39.94 -6.97
CA ASP A 4 44.90 -38.60 -7.02
C ASP A 4 45.91 -38.30 -8.15
N ASP A 5 45.99 -37.12 -8.77
CA ASP A 5 45.03 -35.98 -8.95
C ASP A 5 45.44 -35.27 -10.29
N GLU A 6 45.67 -33.97 -10.57
CA GLU A 6 45.58 -32.60 -9.99
C GLU A 6 45.62 -31.65 -11.24
N ARG A 7 45.23 -30.36 -11.32
CA ARG A 7 44.60 -29.34 -10.46
C ARG A 7 44.17 -28.16 -11.38
N ASP A 8 43.10 -27.41 -11.08
CA ASP A 8 43.21 -25.93 -10.92
C ASP A 8 42.01 -25.29 -10.19
N GLY A 9 42.24 -24.17 -9.52
CA GLY A 9 41.28 -23.52 -8.63
C GLY A 9 40.41 -22.47 -9.32
N THR A 10 39.10 -22.67 -9.36
CA THR A 10 38.17 -21.56 -9.59
C THR A 10 38.18 -20.64 -8.37
N PRO A 11 38.56 -19.35 -8.48
CA PRO A 11 38.46 -18.44 -7.35
C PRO A 11 36.99 -18.27 -6.96
N ALA A 12 36.65 -18.63 -5.73
CA ALA A 12 35.30 -18.45 -5.22
C ALA A 12 34.98 -16.94 -5.22
N ALA A 13 34.00 -16.54 -6.04
CA ALA A 13 33.64 -15.14 -6.21
C ALA A 13 32.93 -14.61 -4.94
N GLU A 14 33.73 -14.13 -3.99
CA GLU A 14 33.22 -13.43 -2.81
C GLU A 14 32.35 -12.25 -3.28
N PRO A 15 31.10 -12.13 -2.79
CA PRO A 15 30.19 -11.09 -3.26
C PRO A 15 30.74 -9.72 -2.83
N PRO A 16 30.98 -8.78 -3.76
CA PRO A 16 31.80 -7.60 -3.51
C PRO A 16 31.30 -6.80 -2.30
N GLU A 17 32.21 -6.44 -1.40
CA GLU A 17 31.93 -5.95 -0.04
C GLU A 17 30.94 -4.77 0.01
N GLN A 18 30.96 -3.93 -1.03
CA GLN A 18 30.02 -2.82 -1.22
C GLN A 18 28.54 -3.29 -1.20
N LEU A 19 28.24 -4.49 -1.73
CA LEU A 19 26.90 -5.10 -1.63
C LEU A 19 26.59 -5.63 -0.22
N ALA A 20 27.60 -6.04 0.57
CA ALA A 20 27.42 -6.42 1.96
C ALA A 20 27.07 -5.19 2.83
N LEU A 21 27.79 -4.08 2.66
CA LEU A 21 27.52 -2.79 3.32
C LEU A 21 26.12 -2.23 3.00
N ILE A 22 25.68 -2.37 1.74
CA ILE A 22 24.30 -2.01 1.34
C ILE A 22 23.28 -2.95 1.99
N ARG A 23 23.55 -4.27 2.08
CA ARG A 23 22.67 -5.23 2.76
C ARG A 23 22.58 -4.98 4.27
N GLU A 24 23.68 -4.57 4.92
CA GLU A 24 23.75 -4.18 6.33
C GLU A 24 22.91 -2.92 6.63
N THR A 25 23.09 -1.85 5.84
CA THR A 25 22.37 -0.59 6.01
C THR A 25 20.87 -0.75 5.71
N VAL A 26 20.51 -1.52 4.68
CA VAL A 26 19.11 -1.89 4.38
C VAL A 26 18.52 -2.83 5.45
N ARG A 27 19.32 -3.68 6.12
CA ARG A 27 18.88 -4.43 7.31
C ARG A 27 18.60 -3.50 8.49
N LYS A 28 19.49 -2.55 8.80
CA LYS A 28 19.33 -1.59 9.91
C LYS A 28 18.17 -0.61 9.70
N ARG A 29 17.87 -0.21 8.45
CA ARG A 29 16.76 0.71 8.13
C ARG A 29 15.43 0.01 7.79
N LYS A 30 15.26 -1.28 8.11
CA LYS A 30 13.92 -1.91 8.09
C LYS A 30 13.07 -1.37 9.24
N GLN A 31 12.23 -0.38 8.93
CA GLN A 31 10.97 -0.21 9.65
C GLN A 31 10.27 -1.58 9.77
N PRO A 32 9.62 -1.89 10.91
CA PRO A 32 8.95 -3.17 11.08
C PRO A 32 7.79 -3.27 10.09
N LYS A 33 7.99 -4.03 8.99
CA LYS A 33 6.90 -4.37 8.07
C LYS A 33 5.78 -4.97 8.90
N ALA A 34 4.65 -4.25 8.99
CA ALA A 34 3.50 -4.69 9.76
C ALA A 34 3.17 -6.13 9.36
N LYS A 35 3.30 -7.07 10.32
CA LYS A 35 2.89 -8.46 10.09
C LYS A 35 1.43 -8.40 9.63
N PRO A 36 1.01 -9.16 8.61
CA PRO A 36 -0.40 -9.26 8.22
C PRO A 36 -1.14 -10.05 9.31
N ARG A 37 -1.35 -9.41 10.46
CA ARG A 37 -2.16 -9.90 11.56
C ARG A 37 -3.57 -10.09 11.04
N THR A 38 -4.22 -11.13 11.52
CA THR A 38 -5.64 -11.38 11.31
C THR A 38 -6.42 -10.10 11.63
N TRP A 39 -7.05 -9.56 10.59
CA TRP A 39 -7.58 -8.19 10.52
C TRP A 39 -8.62 -7.84 11.60
N ARG A 40 -9.26 -8.84 12.21
CA ARG A 40 -10.24 -8.72 13.32
C ARG A 40 -9.57 -8.48 14.69
N GLY A 41 -8.65 -7.52 14.81
CA GLY A 41 -7.95 -7.28 16.08
C GLY A 41 -6.80 -6.27 16.06
N ALA A 42 -6.86 -5.26 15.20
CA ALA A 42 -6.09 -4.03 15.38
C ALA A 42 -6.99 -2.98 16.04
N ALA A 43 -6.48 -2.21 17.00
CA ALA A 43 -7.18 -1.03 17.48
C ALA A 43 -7.32 -0.01 16.34
N LEU A 44 -8.49 0.63 16.24
CA LEU A 44 -8.75 1.71 15.28
C LEU A 44 -8.46 3.07 15.93
N ALA A 45 -8.30 4.10 15.10
CA ALA A 45 -8.21 5.48 15.57
C ALA A 45 -9.41 5.86 16.45
N GLU A 46 -9.19 6.67 17.49
CA GLU A 46 -10.25 7.07 18.45
C GLU A 46 -11.21 8.10 17.85
N SER A 47 -10.76 8.87 16.85
CA SER A 47 -11.60 9.76 16.05
C SER A 47 -11.43 9.46 14.57
N ARG A 48 -12.51 9.61 13.81
CA ARG A 48 -12.60 9.36 12.36
C ARG A 48 -11.91 8.05 11.93
N PRO A 49 -12.31 6.88 12.48
CA PRO A 49 -11.69 5.59 12.18
C PRO A 49 -11.89 5.11 10.73
N VAL A 50 -12.68 5.80 9.90
CA VAL A 50 -12.84 5.52 8.48
C VAL A 50 -12.04 6.53 7.65
N ALA A 51 -11.34 6.04 6.63
CA ALA A 51 -10.73 6.84 5.57
C ALA A 51 -11.35 6.45 4.23
N ARG A 52 -11.86 7.43 3.47
CA ARG A 52 -12.23 7.21 2.07
C ARG A 52 -10.98 7.32 1.22
N VAL A 53 -10.64 6.26 0.48
CA VAL A 53 -9.40 6.17 -0.29
C VAL A 53 -9.70 6.11 -1.78
N LEU A 54 -9.08 7.01 -2.55
CA LEU A 54 -8.92 6.83 -3.99
C LEU A 54 -7.88 5.72 -4.21
N VAL A 55 -8.30 4.60 -4.80
CA VAL A 55 -7.39 3.50 -5.13
C VAL A 55 -6.74 3.78 -6.48
N ASP A 56 -5.42 3.67 -6.54
CA ASP A 56 -4.61 3.89 -7.74
C ASP A 56 -4.77 2.72 -8.73
N LYS A 57 -5.86 2.76 -9.51
CA LYS A 57 -6.18 1.73 -10.50
C LYS A 57 -7.09 2.27 -11.63
N GLY A 58 -6.48 2.49 -12.78
CA GLY A 58 -7.09 3.00 -14.02
C GLY A 58 -8.18 2.14 -14.67
N LEU A 59 -9.33 1.99 -14.02
CA LEU A 59 -10.51 1.30 -14.55
C LEU A 59 -11.76 2.11 -14.21
N VAL A 60 -12.47 2.60 -15.22
CA VAL A 60 -13.63 3.50 -15.05
C VAL A 60 -14.72 2.92 -14.13
N HIS A 61 -14.96 1.60 -14.13
CA HIS A 61 -15.92 0.98 -13.22
C HIS A 61 -15.49 0.98 -11.73
N LEU A 62 -14.22 1.33 -11.45
CA LEU A 62 -13.64 1.53 -10.12
C LEU A 62 -13.36 3.01 -9.81
N ASP A 63 -13.83 3.94 -10.65
CA ASP A 63 -13.67 5.39 -10.46
C ASP A 63 -14.58 5.90 -9.34
N ARG A 64 -14.23 5.53 -8.11
CA ARG A 64 -14.92 5.84 -6.86
C ARG A 64 -13.93 5.79 -5.71
N TYR A 65 -14.33 6.34 -4.55
CA TYR A 65 -13.60 6.12 -3.31
C TYR A 65 -14.05 4.81 -2.67
N PHE A 66 -13.12 4.19 -1.92
CA PHE A 66 -13.35 2.96 -1.19
C PHE A 66 -13.00 3.18 0.28
N ASP A 67 -13.88 2.73 1.18
CA ASP A 67 -13.73 2.98 2.60
C ASP A 67 -12.76 1.96 3.23
N TYR A 68 -11.83 2.46 4.05
CA TYR A 68 -10.84 1.68 4.77
C TYR A 68 -10.81 2.08 6.25
N ALA A 69 -10.61 1.10 7.13
CA ALA A 69 -10.39 1.34 8.54
C ALA A 69 -8.97 1.90 8.80
N VAL A 70 -8.88 2.94 9.62
CA VAL A 70 -7.62 3.56 10.06
C VAL A 70 -7.17 2.89 11.37
N PRO A 71 -6.05 2.12 11.37
CA PRO A 71 -5.50 1.59 12.62
C PRO A 71 -4.98 2.73 13.51
N ALA A 72 -5.14 2.62 14.83
CA ALA A 72 -4.66 3.63 15.79
C ALA A 72 -3.16 3.96 15.61
N ALA A 73 -2.35 2.95 15.29
CA ALA A 73 -0.91 3.09 15.05
C ALA A 73 -0.55 3.86 13.75
N LEU A 74 -1.54 4.21 12.91
CA LEU A 74 -1.38 5.07 11.73
C LEU A 74 -2.18 6.38 11.85
N ASP A 75 -2.90 6.61 12.95
CA ASP A 75 -3.88 7.71 13.06
C ASP A 75 -3.30 9.09 12.75
N ALA A 76 -2.15 9.41 13.36
CA ALA A 76 -1.47 10.68 13.14
C ALA A 76 -0.96 10.87 11.70
N GLU A 77 -0.47 9.79 11.06
CA GLU A 77 0.09 9.82 9.70
C GLU A 77 -1.00 9.74 8.61
N ALA A 78 -2.15 9.12 8.90
CA ALA A 78 -3.24 8.90 7.97
C ALA A 78 -4.16 10.14 7.90
N GLN A 79 -3.71 11.18 7.20
CA GLN A 79 -4.46 12.43 6.98
C GLN A 79 -5.00 12.54 5.54
N PRO A 80 -6.02 13.37 5.28
CA PRO A 80 -6.42 13.72 3.91
C PRO A 80 -5.23 14.22 3.08
N GLY A 81 -5.17 13.81 1.81
CA GLY A 81 -4.08 14.10 0.87
C GLY A 81 -2.89 13.14 0.92
N VAL A 82 -2.78 12.30 1.96
CA VAL A 82 -1.65 11.38 2.17
C VAL A 82 -1.70 10.15 1.26
N ARG A 83 -0.53 9.76 0.71
CA ARG A 83 -0.38 8.53 -0.07
C ARG A 83 -0.25 7.30 0.83
N VAL A 84 -1.07 6.29 0.57
CA VAL A 84 -1.18 5.04 1.34
C VAL A 84 -0.99 3.80 0.47
N ARG A 85 -0.87 2.63 1.11
CA ARG A 85 -1.13 1.33 0.50
C ARG A 85 -2.30 0.63 1.16
N VAL A 86 -3.12 0.00 0.33
CA VAL A 86 -4.33 -0.71 0.74
C VAL A 86 -4.40 -2.09 0.10
N ARG A 87 -5.11 -3.03 0.75
CA ARG A 87 -5.46 -4.31 0.14
C ARG A 87 -6.71 -4.10 -0.72
N PHE A 88 -6.62 -4.42 -2.01
CA PHE A 88 -7.72 -4.25 -2.97
C PHE A 88 -7.96 -5.53 -3.79
N GLY A 89 -9.22 -5.79 -4.15
CA GLY A 89 -9.60 -6.97 -4.93
C GLY A 89 -9.36 -8.30 -4.20
N ALA A 90 -9.64 -8.36 -2.91
CA ALA A 90 -9.75 -9.63 -2.20
C ALA A 90 -11.09 -10.31 -2.55
N GLY A 91 -11.11 -11.64 -2.63
CA GLY A 91 -12.32 -12.37 -3.00
C GLY A 91 -12.18 -13.87 -2.81
N GLU A 92 -13.19 -14.62 -3.25
CA GLU A 92 -13.17 -16.09 -3.25
C GLU A 92 -13.21 -16.59 -4.69
N LYS A 93 -12.24 -17.43 -5.05
CA LYS A 93 -12.04 -17.99 -6.39
C LYS A 93 -11.79 -19.49 -6.25
N GLU A 94 -12.57 -20.32 -6.95
CA GLU A 94 -12.42 -21.78 -6.92
C GLU A 94 -12.45 -22.37 -5.48
N GLY A 95 -13.30 -21.82 -4.61
CA GLY A 95 -13.40 -22.22 -3.20
C GLY A 95 -12.20 -21.82 -2.32
N ARG A 96 -11.29 -20.99 -2.84
CA ARG A 96 -10.12 -20.48 -2.12
C ARG A 96 -10.22 -18.96 -1.98
N ARG A 97 -9.91 -18.43 -0.80
CA ARG A 97 -9.86 -16.98 -0.57
C ARG A 97 -8.56 -16.40 -1.12
N GLU A 98 -8.64 -15.66 -2.22
CA GLU A 98 -7.50 -14.91 -2.76
C GLU A 98 -7.34 -13.61 -1.97
N GLY A 99 -6.18 -13.45 -1.32
CA GLY A 99 -5.83 -12.24 -0.60
C GLY A 99 -5.55 -11.10 -1.58
N GLY A 100 -6.38 -10.06 -1.55
CA GLY A 100 -6.28 -8.90 -2.44
C GLY A 100 -4.88 -8.27 -2.51
N ARG A 101 -4.55 -7.64 -3.63
CA ARG A 101 -3.20 -7.12 -3.90
C ARG A 101 -2.96 -5.81 -3.13
N LEU A 102 -1.70 -5.49 -2.83
CA LEU A 102 -1.32 -4.21 -2.21
C LEU A 102 -1.18 -3.14 -3.29
N ILE A 103 -2.24 -2.37 -3.49
CA ILE A 103 -2.29 -1.24 -4.43
C ILE A 103 -1.98 0.07 -3.68
N ASN A 104 -1.52 1.09 -4.39
CA ASN A 104 -1.36 2.43 -3.83
C ASN A 104 -2.73 3.14 -3.77
N GLY A 105 -2.77 4.31 -3.14
CA GLY A 105 -3.92 5.18 -3.15
C GLY A 105 -3.67 6.45 -2.35
N PHE A 106 -4.68 7.30 -2.27
CA PHE A 106 -4.64 8.55 -1.50
C PHE A 106 -5.86 8.63 -0.60
N ILE A 107 -5.68 9.03 0.66
CA ILE A 107 -6.79 9.37 1.54
C ILE A 107 -7.42 10.67 1.00
N VAL A 108 -8.70 10.62 0.67
CA VAL A 108 -9.48 11.78 0.22
C VAL A 108 -10.06 12.53 1.40
N GLU A 109 -10.62 11.79 2.37
CA GLU A 109 -11.22 12.33 3.58
C GLU A 109 -11.21 11.26 4.69
N ARG A 110 -11.54 11.67 5.92
CA ARG A 110 -11.75 10.79 7.06
C ARG A 110 -13.08 11.06 7.75
N CYS A 111 -13.78 10.00 8.10
CA CYS A 111 -15.17 10.00 8.59
C CYS A 111 -15.28 9.15 9.86
N GLU A 112 -16.30 9.43 10.69
CA GLU A 112 -16.58 8.59 11.88
C GLU A 112 -17.16 7.23 11.50
N GLU A 113 -18.03 7.21 10.48
CA GLU A 113 -18.82 6.05 10.05
C GLU A 113 -18.66 5.79 8.54
N SER A 114 -19.20 4.66 8.07
CA SER A 114 -19.19 4.23 6.67
C SER A 114 -20.47 3.47 6.34
N ASP A 115 -21.03 3.73 5.16
CA ASP A 115 -22.24 3.06 4.65
C ASP A 115 -21.98 1.61 4.19
N PHE A 116 -20.73 1.13 4.20
CA PHE A 116 -20.40 -0.25 3.82
C PHE A 116 -20.84 -1.26 4.90
N PRO A 117 -21.77 -2.21 4.60
CA PRO A 117 -22.33 -3.13 5.60
C PRO A 117 -21.41 -4.30 5.97
N GLY A 118 -20.26 -4.43 5.31
CA GLY A 118 -19.22 -5.41 5.66
C GLY A 118 -18.17 -4.81 6.60
N ALA A 119 -17.27 -5.65 7.09
CA ALA A 119 -16.08 -5.12 7.78
C ALA A 119 -15.18 -4.36 6.80
N LEU A 120 -14.69 -3.19 7.20
CA LEU A 120 -13.76 -2.36 6.42
C LEU A 120 -12.33 -2.91 6.47
N ALA A 121 -11.71 -3.11 5.30
CA ALA A 121 -10.29 -3.49 5.23
C ALA A 121 -9.41 -2.40 5.85
N PRO A 122 -8.26 -2.71 6.46
CA PRO A 122 -7.43 -1.71 7.10
C PRO A 122 -6.49 -1.03 6.10
N ILE A 123 -6.13 0.23 6.34
CA ILE A 123 -4.95 0.83 5.70
C ILE A 123 -3.73 -0.05 6.06
N ALA A 124 -2.99 -0.50 5.05
CA ALA A 124 -1.90 -1.44 5.25
C ALA A 124 -0.57 -0.73 5.58
N GLN A 125 -0.40 0.50 5.10
CA GLN A 125 0.79 1.35 5.31
C GLN A 125 0.49 2.79 4.85
N VAL A 126 0.98 3.80 5.58
CA VAL A 126 1.22 5.15 5.03
C VAL A 126 2.59 5.18 4.34
N LEU A 127 2.68 5.74 3.12
CA LEU A 127 3.93 5.77 2.34
C LEU A 127 4.78 7.01 2.60
N SER A 128 4.13 8.14 2.82
CA SER A 128 4.72 9.40 3.29
C SER A 128 3.61 10.19 3.98
N PRO A 129 3.82 10.76 5.17
CA PRO A 129 2.81 11.58 5.85
C PRO A 129 2.57 12.95 5.17
N GLU A 130 3.28 13.26 4.08
CA GLU A 130 3.13 14.50 3.31
C GLU A 130 1.80 14.52 2.52
N PRO A 131 0.91 15.51 2.71
CA PRO A 131 -0.34 15.65 1.97
C PRO A 131 -0.15 16.14 0.52
N VAL A 132 0.24 15.24 -0.38
CA VAL A 132 0.51 15.57 -1.79
C VAL A 132 -0.74 15.77 -2.66
N LEU A 133 -1.89 15.23 -2.27
CA LEU A 133 -3.17 15.43 -2.97
C LEU A 133 -3.99 16.51 -2.27
N SER A 134 -3.85 17.77 -2.73
CA SER A 134 -4.65 18.88 -2.19
C SER A 134 -6.12 18.84 -2.64
N PRO A 135 -7.05 19.49 -1.91
CA PRO A 135 -8.45 19.62 -2.34
C PRO A 135 -8.62 20.31 -3.70
N GLU A 136 -7.70 21.22 -4.05
CA GLU A 136 -7.67 21.94 -5.33
C GLU A 136 -7.31 20.98 -6.46
N LEU A 137 -6.26 20.18 -6.26
CA LEU A 137 -5.79 19.20 -7.23
C LEU A 137 -6.82 18.08 -7.42
N LEU A 138 -7.41 17.59 -6.33
CA LEU A 138 -8.49 16.59 -6.37
C LEU A 138 -9.68 17.08 -7.21
N ARG A 139 -10.16 18.32 -6.96
CA ARG A 139 -11.28 18.91 -7.72
C ARG A 139 -10.93 19.11 -9.20
N LEU A 140 -9.69 19.54 -9.49
CA LEU A 140 -9.21 19.71 -10.86
C LEU A 140 -9.15 18.37 -11.61
N CYS A 141 -8.50 17.36 -11.04
CA CYS A 141 -8.37 16.04 -11.65
C CYS A 141 -9.73 15.32 -11.80
N ARG A 142 -10.66 15.50 -10.86
CA ARG A 142 -12.05 15.00 -10.95
C ARG A 142 -12.77 15.63 -12.16
N ALA A 143 -12.76 16.96 -12.26
CA ALA A 143 -13.39 17.67 -13.38
C ALA A 143 -12.78 17.31 -14.75
N VAL A 144 -11.49 16.98 -14.81
CA VAL A 144 -10.84 16.43 -16.01
C VAL A 144 -11.32 15.01 -16.29
N ALA A 145 -11.34 14.11 -15.31
CA ALA A 145 -11.84 12.74 -15.46
C ALA A 145 -13.29 12.71 -15.96
N ASP A 146 -14.17 13.51 -15.35
CA ASP A 146 -15.58 13.67 -15.76
C ASP A 146 -15.72 14.18 -17.20
N ARG A 147 -14.95 15.20 -17.58
CA ARG A 147 -15.01 15.82 -18.91
C ARG A 147 -14.58 14.87 -20.04
N TYR A 148 -13.67 13.94 -19.75
CA TYR A 148 -13.11 13.01 -20.74
C TYR A 148 -13.56 11.55 -20.55
N ALA A 149 -14.50 11.28 -19.62
CA ALA A 149 -14.98 9.95 -19.25
C ALA A 149 -13.85 8.95 -18.87
N GLY A 150 -12.75 9.47 -18.31
CA GLY A 150 -11.64 8.68 -17.76
C GLY A 150 -11.81 8.39 -16.27
N SER A 151 -10.87 7.69 -15.65
CA SER A 151 -10.84 7.57 -14.18
C SER A 151 -9.97 8.65 -13.54
N LEU A 152 -10.28 9.04 -12.31
CA LEU A 152 -9.50 9.97 -11.51
C LEU A 152 -8.08 9.45 -11.23
N ALA A 153 -7.90 8.13 -11.14
CA ALA A 153 -6.57 7.51 -11.00
C ALA A 153 -5.70 7.71 -12.25
N ASP A 154 -6.27 7.56 -13.46
CA ASP A 154 -5.57 7.79 -14.73
C ASP A 154 -5.16 9.25 -14.92
N VAL A 155 -5.90 10.19 -14.33
CA VAL A 155 -5.62 11.64 -14.42
C VAL A 155 -4.58 12.10 -13.40
N LEU A 156 -4.48 11.47 -12.23
CA LEU A 156 -3.61 11.96 -11.13
C LEU A 156 -2.13 11.62 -11.32
N GLN A 157 -1.79 10.35 -11.53
CA GLN A 157 -0.42 9.88 -11.83
C GLN A 157 0.71 10.46 -10.94
N LEU A 158 0.43 10.65 -9.64
CA LEU A 158 1.35 11.19 -8.63
C LEU A 158 2.23 10.13 -7.97
#